data_AF-A0A820IR48-F1
#
_entry.id   AF-A0A820IR48-F1
#
_cell.length_a   1.000
_cell.length_b   1.000
_cell.length_c   1.000
_cell.angle_alpha   90.00
_cell.angle_beta   90.00
_cell.angle_gamma   90.00
#
_symmetry.space_group_name_H-M   'P 1'
#
loop_
_entity.id
_entity.type
_entity.pdbx_description
1 polymer ?
#
loop_
_entity_poly.entity_id
_entity_poly.type
_entity_poly.pdbx_seq_one_letter_code
_entity_poly.pdbx_strand_id
1 'polypeptide(L)' 'MGQSRQANVIAAEGDVRAADLIGKALDEVGDGLIELRRIEAAEGIANQLSKSRNIVYLPHGPQMLLNIIGGMQ' A
#
# COMPACT_ATOMS: atom_id res chain seq x y z
N MET A 1 -13.12 18.92 33.62
CA MET A 1 -13.78 18.11 32.58
C MET A 1 -14.37 18.93 31.41
N GLY A 2 -14.07 20.22 31.26
CA GLY A 2 -14.54 21.03 30.11
C GLY A 2 -13.60 20.99 28.90
N GLN A 3 -12.28 20.89 29.13
CA GLN A 3 -11.27 20.93 28.09
C GLN A 3 -11.31 19.72 27.14
N SER A 4 -11.61 18.53 27.67
CA SER A 4 -11.71 17.30 26.85
C SER A 4 -12.89 17.32 25.88
N ARG A 5 -14.04 17.88 26.28
CA ARG A 5 -15.19 18.05 25.37
C ARG A 5 -14.86 18.99 24.23
N GLN A 6 -14.22 20.11 24.52
CA GLN A 6 -13.85 21.09 23.50
C GLN A 6 -12.74 20.56 22.57
N ALA A 7 -11.77 19.84 23.12
CA ALA A 7 -10.74 19.15 22.33
C ALA A 7 -11.35 18.09 21.39
N ASN A 8 -12.32 17.31 21.87
CA ASN A 8 -13.01 16.32 21.04
C ASN A 8 -13.82 16.98 19.90
N VAL A 9 -14.45 18.13 20.16
CA VAL A 9 -15.19 18.88 19.13
C VAL A 9 -14.23 19.42 18.07
N ILE A 10 -13.10 20.01 18.48
CA ILE A 10 -12.10 20.54 17.54
C ILE A 10 -11.47 19.41 16.70
N ALA A 11 -11.20 18.25 17.31
CA ALA A 11 -10.72 17.08 16.60
C ALA A 11 -11.74 16.60 15.57
N ALA A 12 -13.01 16.44 15.97
CA ALA A 12 -14.08 16.04 15.06
C ALA A 12 -14.28 17.03 13.90
N GLU A 13 -14.22 18.34 14.15
CA GLU A 13 -14.29 19.37 13.10
C GLU A 13 -13.07 19.36 12.18
N GLY A 14 -11.89 18.98 12.69
CA GLY A 14 -10.68 18.78 11.90
C GLY A 14 -10.81 17.56 10.99
N ASP A 15 -11.28 16.45 11.54
CA ASP A 15 -11.48 15.19 10.81
C ASP A 15 -12.53 15.34 9.71
N VAL A 16 -13.63 16.05 9.97
CA VAL A 16 -14.67 16.34 8.95
C VAL A 16 -14.10 17.18 7.81
N ARG A 17 -13.30 18.21 8.11
CA ARG A 17 -12.64 19.03 7.08
C ARG A 17 -11.62 18.24 6.27
N ALA A 18 -10.86 17.36 6.92
CA ALA A 18 -9.91 16.48 6.25
C ALA A 18 -10.65 15.50 5.32
N ALA A 19 -11.74 14.88 5.78
CA ALA A 19 -12.55 13.97 4.99
C ALA A 19 -13.18 14.67 3.77
N ASP A 20 -13.69 15.89 3.91
CA ASP A 20 -14.26 16.67 2.80
C ASP A 20 -13.20 17.04 1.75
N LEU A 21 -11.98 17.42 2.19
CA LEU A 21 -10.86 17.69 1.29
C LEU A 21 -10.40 16.44 0.55
N ILE A 22 -10.31 15.30 1.25
CA ILE A 22 -9.95 14.01 0.65
C ILE A 22 -11.02 13.58 -0.35
N GLY A 23 -12.31 13.71 -0.01
CA GLY A 23 -13.43 13.40 -0.88
C GLY A 23 -13.40 14.22 -2.17
N LYS A 24 -13.21 15.54 -2.06
CA LYS A 24 -13.08 16.44 -3.23
C LYS A 24 -11.88 16.09 -4.11
N ALA A 25 -10.73 15.84 -3.50
CA ALA A 25 -9.54 15.43 -4.25
C ALA A 25 -9.76 14.09 -4.97
N LEU A 26 -10.48 13.15 -4.35
CA LEU A 26 -10.82 11.87 -4.96
C LEU A 26 -11.86 12.00 -6.07
N ASP A 27 -12.85 12.88 -5.91
CA ASP A 27 -13.85 13.19 -6.94
C ASP A 27 -13.22 13.88 -8.18
N GLU A 28 -12.26 14.78 -7.98
CA GLU A 28 -11.52 15.46 -9.05
C GLU A 28 -10.61 14.52 -9.84
N VAL A 29 -9.92 13.63 -9.13
CA VAL A 29 -8.92 12.70 -9.69
C VAL A 29 -9.61 11.47 -10.30
N GLY A 30 -10.73 11.04 -9.72
CA GLY A 30 -11.44 9.83 -10.07
C GLY A 30 -10.73 8.56 -9.59
N ASP A 31 -11.52 7.58 -9.18
CA ASP A 31 -11.03 6.30 -8.64
C ASP A 31 -10.12 5.54 -9.63
N GLY A 32 -10.38 5.72 -10.93
CA GLY A 32 -9.58 5.13 -12.01
C GLY A 32 -8.13 5.65 -12.08
N LEU A 33 -7.88 6.92 -11.74
CA LEU A 33 -6.52 7.48 -11.76
C LEU A 33 -5.70 7.01 -10.54
N ILE A 34 -6.35 6.78 -9.39
CA ILE A 34 -5.69 6.18 -8.21
C ILE A 34 -5.30 4.74 -8.49
N GLU A 35 -6.20 3.93 -9.07
CA GLU A 35 -5.87 2.56 -9.46
C GLU A 35 -4.78 2.51 -10.54
N LEU A 36 -4.81 3.42 -11.52
CA LEU A 36 -3.72 3.55 -12.49
C LEU A 36 -2.39 3.86 -11.81
N ARG A 37 -2.36 4.81 -10.87
CA ARG A 37 -1.15 5.13 -10.09
C ARG A 37 -0.66 3.95 -9.25
N ARG A 38 -1.56 3.14 -8.68
CA ARG A 38 -1.20 1.90 -7.96
C ARG A 38 -0.55 0.90 -8.90
N ILE A 39 -1.08 0.73 -10.10
CA ILE A 39 -0.52 -0.17 -11.12
C ILE A 39 0.87 0.32 -11.56
N GLU A 40 1.05 1.62 -11.85
CA GLU A 40 2.35 2.20 -12.20
C GLU A 40 3.39 2.00 -11.08
N ALA A 41 2.99 2.21 -9.82
CA ALA A 41 3.85 1.99 -8.67
C ALA A 41 4.23 0.50 -8.53
N ALA A 42 3.27 -0.41 -8.71
CA ALA A 42 3.51 -1.85 -8.67
C ALA A 42 4.45 -2.30 -9.81
N GLU A 43 4.30 -1.75 -11.01
CA GLU A 43 5.21 -1.99 -12.14
C GLU A 43 6.63 -1.52 -11.80
N GLY A 44 6.78 -0.32 -11.25
CA GLY A 44 8.07 0.22 -10.82
C GLY A 44 8.76 -0.66 -9.77
N ILE A 45 8.01 -1.11 -8.76
CA ILE A 45 8.48 -2.03 -7.72
C ILE A 45 8.90 -3.35 -8.36
N ALA A 46 8.07 -3.96 -9.22
CA ALA A 46 8.39 -5.22 -9.90
C ALA A 46 9.63 -5.11 -10.79
N ASN A 47 9.82 -3.98 -11.49
CA ASN A 47 11.01 -3.71 -12.30
C ASN A 47 12.27 -3.62 -11.44
N GLN A 48 12.19 -2.91 -10.31
CA GLN A 48 13.29 -2.79 -9.37
C GLN A 48 13.64 -4.13 -8.70
N LEU A 49 12.59 -4.86 -8.31
CA LEU A 49 12.70 -6.19 -7.73
C LEU A 49 13.31 -7.18 -8.74
N SER A 50 12.85 -7.21 -9.98
CA SER A 50 13.37 -8.17 -10.98
C SER A 50 14.86 -8.03 -11.27
N LYS A 51 15.43 -6.85 -11.07
CA LYS A 51 16.86 -6.56 -11.17
C LYS A 51 17.65 -6.87 -9.89
N SER A 52 16.96 -7.07 -8.76
CA SER A 52 17.57 -7.35 -7.47
C SER A 52 18.04 -8.80 -7.39
N ARG A 53 19.27 -9.02 -6.93
CA ARG A 53 19.88 -10.36 -6.81
C ARG A 53 19.27 -11.22 -5.69
N ASN A 54 18.42 -10.65 -4.83
CA ASN A 54 17.81 -11.34 -3.69
C ASN A 54 16.33 -11.66 -3.93
N ILE A 55 15.98 -12.11 -5.14
CA ILE A 55 14.62 -12.51 -5.48
C ILE A 55 14.64 -13.92 -6.05
N VAL A 56 13.84 -14.78 -5.43
CA VAL A 56 13.59 -16.14 -5.88
C VAL A 56 12.21 -16.14 -6.53
N TYR A 57 12.16 -16.29 -7.84
CA TYR A 57 10.91 -16.57 -8.54
C TYR A 57 10.50 -18.00 -8.24
N LEU A 58 9.29 -18.16 -7.75
CA LEU A 58 8.72 -19.47 -7.43
C LEU A 58 8.30 -20.18 -8.73
N PRO A 59 8.99 -21.25 -9.17
CA PRO A 59 8.47 -22.08 -10.25
C PRO A 59 7.23 -22.84 -9.76
N HIS A 60 6.17 -22.81 -10.56
CA HIS A 60 4.96 -23.59 -10.29
C HIS A 60 5.29 -25.09 -10.35
N GLY A 61 5.34 -25.76 -9.19
CA GLY A 61 5.52 -27.21 -9.12
C GLY A 61 6.05 -27.74 -7.77
N PRO A 62 5.98 -29.06 -7.52
CA PRO A 62 6.39 -29.70 -6.25
C PRO A 62 7.89 -29.57 -5.90
N GLN A 63 8.71 -29.01 -6.80
CA GLN A 63 10.16 -28.91 -6.65
C GLN A 63 10.63 -27.93 -5.56
N MET A 64 9.70 -27.23 -4.90
CA MET A 64 9.99 -26.30 -3.82
C MET A 64 10.65 -26.91 -2.59
N LEU A 65 10.44 -28.19 -2.36
CA LEU A 65 11.05 -28.87 -1.22
C LEU A 65 12.53 -29.20 -1.47
N LEU A 66 12.98 -29.28 -2.73
CA LEU A 66 14.35 -29.71 -3.01
C LEU A 66 15.39 -28.60 -2.77
N ASN A 67 15.05 -27.34 -3.04
CA ASN A 67 15.99 -26.22 -2.91
C ASN A 67 16.16 -25.72 -1.46
N ILE A 68 15.23 -26.06 -0.56
CA ILE A 68 15.31 -25.68 0.87
C ILE A 68 16.03 -26.78 1.68
N ILE A 69 15.85 -28.06 1.30
CA ILE A 69 16.44 -29.20 2.00
C ILE A 69 17.91 -29.43 1.59
N GLY A 70 18.34 -28.99 0.40
CA GLY A 70 19.72 -29.10 -0.07
C GLY A 70 20.72 -28.11 0.55
N GLY A 71 20.25 -27.13 1.33
CA GLY A 71 21.08 -26.09 1.98
C GLY A 71 21.38 -26.34 3.46
N MET A 72 21.02 -27.51 4.02
CA MET A 72 21.27 -27.87 5.43
C MET A 72 22.24 -29.05 5.62
N GLN A 73 23.29 -29.14 4.80
CA GLN A 73 24.44 -30.03 5.07
C GLN A 73 25.73 -29.23 5.20
#